data_AF-V7F3L0-F1
#
_entry.id   AF-V7F3L0-F1
#
_cell.length_a   1.000
_cell.length_b   1.000
_cell.length_c   1.000
_cell.angle_alpha   90.00
_cell.angle_beta   90.00
_cell.angle_gamma   90.00
#
_symmetry.space_group_name_H-M   'P 1'
#
loop_
_entity.id
_entity.type
_entity.pdbx_description
1 polymer ?
#
loop_
_entity_poly.entity_id
_entity_poly.type
_entity_poly.pdbx_seq_one_letter_code
_entity_poly.pdbx_strand_id
1 'polypeptide(L)'
;MRHLREMEEDQASSEDGIDLNLEYADYRRVPIEEAIEGVEEEAQLLIDIAEAGWDTDEAEAVVEGNMEAMGLTAPLDPGVAGLVLAISALGGTPISSCNGGLIGASSHRSEVPHILFTAPPDVMDRIIPAAIASEVGLIFNEGYAEAFADHLPNFHRLARSLLDLP
;
A
#
# COMPACT_ATOMS: atom_id res chain seq x y z
N MET A 1 24.28 9.01 2.28
CA MET A 1 22.90 9.07 2.77
C MET A 1 22.03 9.66 1.69
N ARG A 2 21.01 8.94 1.25
CA ARG A 2 19.98 9.47 0.33
C ARG A 2 18.92 10.11 1.21
N HIS A 3 18.59 11.38 0.97
CA HIS A 3 17.61 12.10 1.77
C HIS A 3 16.27 12.04 1.05
N LEU A 4 15.30 11.31 1.61
CA LEU A 4 13.90 11.45 1.20
C LEU A 4 13.36 12.75 1.80
N ARG A 5 12.40 13.38 1.12
CA ARG A 5 11.78 14.63 1.55
C ARG A 5 10.72 14.31 2.60
N GLU A 6 10.71 15.03 3.71
CA GLU A 6 9.57 14.99 4.62
C GLU A 6 8.40 15.77 4.01
N MET A 7 7.19 15.22 4.13
CA MET A 7 5.99 15.89 3.64
C MET A 7 5.46 16.83 4.71
N GLU A 8 5.34 18.11 4.35
CA GLU A 8 4.80 19.14 5.25
C GLU A 8 3.29 18.99 5.43
N GLU A 9 2.76 19.43 6.58
CA GLU A 9 1.34 19.31 6.93
C GLU A 9 0.42 19.97 5.89
N ASP A 10 0.75 21.21 5.49
CA ASP A 10 -0.03 21.99 4.53
C ASP A 10 -0.09 21.33 3.15
N GLN A 11 0.93 20.52 2.79
CA GLN A 11 0.93 19.75 1.54
C GLN A 11 0.12 18.47 1.63
N ALA A 12 0.08 17.85 2.81
CA ALA A 12 -0.66 16.61 3.03
C ALA A 12 -2.17 16.84 3.21
N SER A 13 -2.57 18.00 3.74
CA SER A 13 -3.97 18.33 3.98
C SER A 13 -4.65 19.10 2.84
N SER A 14 -4.01 19.26 1.68
CA SER A 14 -4.59 20.04 0.58
C SER A 14 -5.78 19.33 -0.07
N GLU A 15 -6.91 20.02 -0.18
CA GLU A 15 -8.16 19.50 -0.78
C GLU A 15 -8.01 19.12 -2.26
N ASP A 16 -7.08 19.76 -2.97
CA ASP A 16 -6.74 19.44 -4.37
C ASP A 16 -5.88 18.16 -4.50
N GLY A 17 -5.58 17.52 -3.36
CA GLY A 17 -4.61 16.43 -3.26
C GLY A 17 -3.18 16.91 -3.45
N ILE A 18 -2.22 16.03 -3.19
CA ILE A 18 -0.95 16.06 -3.94
C ILE A 18 -1.39 15.93 -5.41
N ASP A 19 -0.85 16.72 -6.35
CA ASP A 19 -1.17 16.78 -7.81
C ASP A 19 -1.22 15.41 -8.56
N LEU A 20 -1.19 14.29 -7.85
CA LEU A 20 -1.10 12.90 -8.26
C LEU A 20 -2.31 12.03 -7.85
N ASN A 21 -3.18 12.41 -6.89
CA ASN A 21 -4.26 11.52 -6.42
C ASN A 21 -5.61 12.26 -6.21
N LEU A 22 -6.65 11.87 -6.95
CA LEU A 22 -7.97 12.55 -6.93
C LEU A 22 -8.87 12.11 -5.75
N GLU A 23 -8.46 11.10 -5.00
CA GLU A 23 -9.16 10.54 -3.83
C GLU A 23 -8.17 10.30 -2.68
N TYR A 24 -7.41 11.33 -2.31
CA TYR A 24 -6.43 11.22 -1.23
C TYR A 24 -7.10 11.01 0.13
N ALA A 25 -6.73 9.94 0.82
CA ALA A 25 -7.00 9.74 2.24
C ALA A 25 -5.69 9.87 3.03
N ASP A 26 -5.72 10.66 4.11
CA ASP A 26 -4.54 10.90 4.93
C ASP A 26 -4.28 9.70 5.86
N TYR A 27 -3.32 8.87 5.45
CA TYR A 27 -2.86 7.73 6.23
C TYR A 27 -1.61 8.04 7.02
N ARG A 28 -1.24 9.29 7.33
CA ARG A 28 -0.03 9.53 8.14
C ARG A 28 -0.26 9.11 9.60
N ARG A 29 0.79 8.53 10.21
CA ARG A 29 0.83 8.16 11.65
C ARG A 29 -0.27 7.18 12.07
N VAL A 30 -0.59 6.22 11.20
CA VAL A 30 -1.48 5.10 11.56
C VAL A 30 -0.87 4.37 12.77
N PRO A 31 -1.64 4.11 13.84
CA PRO A 31 -1.16 3.31 14.96
C PRO A 31 -0.72 1.92 14.51
N ILE A 32 0.33 1.37 15.13
CA ILE A 32 0.85 0.06 14.71
C ILE A 32 -0.17 -1.06 14.87
N GLU A 33 -1.05 -0.96 15.88
CA GLU A 33 -2.14 -1.90 16.12
C GLU A 33 -3.15 -1.88 14.96
N GLU A 34 -3.54 -0.69 14.49
CA GLU A 34 -4.45 -0.55 13.35
C GLU A 34 -3.82 -1.03 12.04
N ALA A 35 -2.49 -0.83 11.88
CA ALA A 35 -1.78 -1.37 10.73
C ALA A 35 -1.73 -2.91 10.73
N ILE A 36 -1.59 -3.53 11.90
CA ILE A 36 -1.65 -4.99 12.04
C ILE A 36 -3.05 -5.49 11.68
N GLU A 37 -4.10 -4.88 12.22
CA GLU A 37 -5.49 -5.23 11.90
C GLU A 37 -5.76 -5.12 10.40
N GLY A 38 -5.40 -4.01 9.76
CA GLY A 38 -5.58 -3.83 8.32
C GLY A 38 -4.77 -4.80 7.45
N VAL A 39 -3.57 -5.20 7.89
CA VAL A 39 -2.79 -6.25 7.21
C VAL A 39 -3.50 -7.61 7.34
N GLU A 40 -4.08 -7.95 8.48
CA GLU A 40 -4.84 -9.20 8.64
C GLU A 40 -6.14 -9.20 7.81
N GLU A 41 -6.86 -8.08 7.77
CA GLU A 41 -8.03 -7.89 6.91
C GLU A 41 -7.68 -8.09 5.43
N GLU A 42 -6.58 -7.48 4.96
CA GLU A 42 -6.11 -7.66 3.59
C GLU A 42 -5.67 -9.11 3.32
N ALA A 43 -5.05 -9.78 4.29
CA ALA A 43 -4.67 -11.18 4.15
C ALA A 43 -5.88 -12.07 3.82
N GLN A 44 -6.99 -11.87 4.55
CA GLN A 44 -8.21 -12.62 4.34
C GLN A 44 -8.81 -12.31 2.96
N LEU A 45 -8.85 -11.04 2.57
CA LEU A 45 -9.34 -10.65 1.24
C LEU A 45 -8.53 -11.31 0.11
N LEU A 46 -7.19 -11.32 0.22
CA LEU A 46 -6.34 -11.95 -0.79
C LEU A 46 -6.53 -13.48 -0.86
N ILE A 47 -6.84 -14.13 0.26
CA ILE A 47 -7.20 -15.55 0.29
C ILE A 47 -8.52 -15.77 -0.44
N ASP A 48 -9.55 -15.00 -0.11
CA ASP A 48 -10.88 -15.14 -0.70
C ASP A 48 -10.84 -14.91 -2.22
N ILE A 49 -10.07 -13.92 -2.68
CA ILE A 49 -9.82 -13.66 -4.11
C ILE A 49 -9.09 -14.84 -4.78
N ALA A 50 -8.09 -15.41 -4.11
CA ALA A 50 -7.36 -16.55 -4.64
C ALA A 50 -8.24 -17.80 -4.75
N GLU A 51 -9.17 -18.01 -3.80
CA GLU A 51 -10.13 -19.11 -3.83
C GLU A 51 -11.19 -18.94 -4.93
N ALA A 52 -11.68 -17.72 -5.15
CA ALA A 52 -12.57 -17.36 -6.26
C ALA A 52 -11.89 -17.45 -7.63
N GLY A 53 -10.56 -17.36 -7.66
CA GLY A 53 -9.76 -17.33 -8.87
C GLY A 53 -9.57 -15.90 -9.36
N TRP A 54 -8.30 -15.50 -9.44
CA TRP A 54 -7.87 -14.20 -9.95
C TRP A 54 -8.48 -13.89 -11.33
N ASP A 55 -8.82 -12.62 -11.57
CA ASP A 55 -9.39 -12.12 -12.82
C ASP A 55 -10.73 -12.76 -13.24
N THR A 56 -11.57 -13.11 -12.27
CA THR A 56 -12.93 -13.61 -12.51
C THR A 56 -14.00 -12.67 -11.96
N ASP A 57 -15.22 -12.76 -12.51
CA ASP A 57 -16.40 -12.05 -11.97
C ASP A 57 -16.66 -12.41 -10.49
N GLU A 58 -16.27 -13.60 -10.05
CA GLU A 58 -16.39 -14.04 -8.66
C GLU A 58 -15.41 -13.30 -7.74
N ALA A 59 -14.15 -13.12 -8.18
CA ALA A 59 -13.19 -12.30 -7.46
C ALA A 59 -13.60 -10.83 -7.40
N GLU A 60 -14.20 -10.29 -8.47
CA GLU A 60 -14.76 -8.92 -8.47
C GLU A 60 -15.88 -8.78 -7.43
N ALA A 61 -16.80 -9.76 -7.36
CA ALA A 61 -17.86 -9.77 -6.35
C ALA A 61 -17.32 -9.90 -4.91
N VAL A 62 -16.23 -10.65 -4.70
CA VAL A 62 -15.53 -10.72 -3.40
C VAL A 62 -14.99 -9.36 -3.00
N VAL A 63 -14.36 -8.64 -3.93
CA VAL A 63 -13.83 -7.30 -3.69
C VAL A 63 -14.96 -6.33 -3.33
N GLU A 64 -15.98 -6.24 -4.18
CA GLU A 64 -17.13 -5.35 -3.95
C GLU A 64 -17.81 -5.63 -2.60
N GLY A 65 -17.98 -6.91 -2.24
CA GLY A 65 -18.58 -7.32 -0.98
C GLY A 65 -17.75 -6.98 0.26
N ASN A 66 -16.42 -6.87 0.12
CA ASN A 66 -15.50 -6.53 1.21
C ASN A 66 -15.24 -5.03 1.34
N MET A 67 -15.37 -4.25 0.25
CA MET A 67 -15.13 -2.80 0.29
C MET A 67 -16.00 -2.06 1.32
N GLU A 68 -17.22 -2.53 1.59
CA GLU A 68 -18.10 -1.93 2.62
C GLU A 68 -17.81 -2.44 4.05
N ALA A 69 -17.10 -3.56 4.19
CA ALA A 69 -16.84 -4.22 5.46
C ALA A 69 -15.45 -3.90 6.05
N MET A 70 -14.52 -3.48 5.18
CA MET A 70 -13.15 -3.13 5.54
C MET A 70 -13.09 -1.79 6.25
N GLY A 71 -12.44 -1.73 7.42
CA GLY A 71 -12.41 -0.51 8.22
C GLY A 71 -11.50 0.55 7.62
N LEU A 72 -10.24 0.55 8.08
CA LEU A 72 -9.22 1.51 7.65
C LEU A 72 -8.74 1.28 6.21
N THR A 73 -8.94 0.08 5.65
CA THR A 73 -8.48 -0.28 4.30
C THR A 73 -9.52 -0.04 3.21
N ALA A 74 -10.79 0.25 3.53
CA ALA A 74 -11.84 0.51 2.52
C ALA A 74 -11.50 1.57 1.46
N PRO A 75 -10.76 2.66 1.77
CA PRO A 75 -10.38 3.66 0.77
C PRO A 75 -9.16 3.26 -0.08
N LEU A 76 -8.59 2.07 0.09
CA LEU A 76 -7.37 1.64 -0.58
C LEU A 76 -7.66 0.48 -1.53
N ASP A 77 -6.94 0.44 -2.64
CA ASP A 77 -7.03 -0.68 -3.58
C ASP A 77 -6.69 -2.02 -2.88
N PRO A 78 -7.39 -3.12 -3.21
CA PRO A 78 -7.04 -4.44 -2.71
C PRO A 78 -5.59 -4.82 -3.03
N GLY A 79 -4.86 -5.34 -2.04
CA GLY A 79 -3.50 -5.84 -2.20
C GLY A 79 -2.39 -4.79 -2.11
N VAL A 80 -2.73 -3.52 -1.88
CA VAL A 80 -1.76 -2.46 -1.54
C VAL A 80 -1.97 -1.88 -0.14
N ALA A 81 -3.16 -2.08 0.43
CA ALA A 81 -3.61 -1.44 1.66
C ALA A 81 -2.71 -1.78 2.85
N GLY A 82 -2.38 -3.05 3.03
CA GLY A 82 -1.56 -3.50 4.15
C GLY A 82 -0.17 -2.87 4.14
N LEU A 83 0.44 -2.71 2.96
CA LEU A 83 1.75 -2.07 2.84
C LEU A 83 1.70 -0.55 3.06
N VAL A 84 0.64 0.12 2.59
CA VAL A 84 0.40 1.55 2.90
C VAL A 84 0.35 1.76 4.41
N LEU A 85 -0.43 0.94 5.12
CA LEU A 85 -0.59 1.03 6.58
C LEU A 85 0.72 0.70 7.31
N ALA A 86 1.44 -0.34 6.88
CA ALA A 86 2.72 -0.71 7.48
C ALA A 86 3.78 0.40 7.33
N ILE A 87 3.89 1.02 6.15
CA ILE A 87 4.80 2.15 5.92
C ILE A 87 4.41 3.32 6.83
N SER A 88 3.12 3.62 6.93
CA SER A 88 2.63 4.69 7.81
C SER A 88 2.95 4.44 9.28
N ALA A 89 2.68 3.25 9.80
CA ALA A 89 2.89 2.90 11.19
C ALA A 89 4.37 2.95 11.60
N LEU A 90 5.29 2.76 10.64
CA LEU A 90 6.71 2.93 10.88
C LEU A 90 7.16 4.40 10.83
N GLY A 91 6.28 5.36 10.54
CA GLY A 91 6.60 6.79 10.41
C GLY A 91 6.93 7.23 8.98
N GLY A 92 6.67 6.37 7.99
CA GLY A 92 6.64 6.78 6.59
C GLY A 92 5.38 7.57 6.26
N THR A 93 5.41 8.24 5.11
CA THR A 93 4.28 8.98 4.56
C THR A 93 3.92 8.41 3.20
N PRO A 94 2.87 7.57 3.12
CA PRO A 94 2.28 7.18 1.85
C PRO A 94 1.73 8.41 1.11
N ILE A 95 1.88 8.43 -0.21
CA ILE A 95 1.48 9.55 -1.08
C ILE A 95 0.41 9.10 -2.07
N SER A 96 0.67 7.99 -2.75
CA SER A 96 -0.28 7.38 -3.69
C SER A 96 -0.04 5.88 -3.75
N SER A 97 -1.07 5.14 -4.08
CA SER A 97 -1.01 3.69 -4.28
C SER A 97 -1.94 3.29 -5.40
N CYS A 98 -1.59 2.22 -6.12
CA CYS A 98 -2.47 1.58 -7.06
C CYS A 98 -2.13 0.09 -7.15
N ASN A 99 -3.14 -0.77 -7.27
CA ASN A 99 -2.94 -2.21 -7.48
C ASN A 99 -2.64 -2.59 -8.96
N GLY A 100 -2.50 -1.60 -9.85
CA GLY A 100 -2.18 -1.81 -11.26
C GLY A 100 -3.29 -2.46 -12.08
N GLY A 101 -4.52 -2.52 -11.56
CA GLY A 101 -5.64 -3.20 -12.22
C GLY A 101 -5.55 -4.71 -12.21
N LEU A 102 -4.76 -5.27 -11.29
CA LEU A 102 -4.70 -6.72 -11.06
C LEU A 102 -5.88 -7.25 -10.24
N ILE A 103 -6.67 -6.36 -9.61
CA ILE A 103 -7.89 -6.70 -8.88
C ILE A 103 -8.90 -5.57 -9.12
N GLY A 104 -10.11 -5.91 -9.58
CA GLY A 104 -11.18 -4.93 -9.80
C GLY A 104 -11.06 -4.14 -11.11
N ALA A 105 -11.86 -3.08 -11.23
CA ALA A 105 -12.29 -2.40 -12.45
C ALA A 105 -11.27 -2.30 -13.62
N SER A 106 -11.80 -2.44 -14.83
CA SER A 106 -11.08 -2.49 -16.12
C SER A 106 -10.20 -1.28 -16.54
N SER A 107 -10.04 -0.24 -15.72
CA SER A 107 -9.21 0.93 -16.07
C SER A 107 -8.36 1.45 -14.92
N HIS A 108 -7.05 1.19 -15.00
CA HIS A 108 -6.05 1.75 -14.10
C HIS A 108 -5.02 2.58 -14.90
N ARG A 109 -4.44 3.61 -14.25
CA ARG A 109 -3.44 4.49 -14.89
C ARG A 109 -2.06 3.83 -15.01
N SER A 110 -1.81 2.80 -14.21
CA SER A 110 -0.57 2.02 -14.20
C SER A 110 -0.88 0.57 -14.55
N GLU A 111 0.01 -0.05 -15.32
CA GLU A 111 -0.04 -1.48 -15.67
C GLU A 111 0.62 -2.37 -14.60
N VAL A 112 1.22 -1.76 -13.57
CA VAL A 112 1.88 -2.45 -12.45
C VAL A 112 1.43 -1.89 -11.10
N PRO A 113 1.27 -2.76 -10.08
CA PRO A 113 1.09 -2.32 -8.70
C PRO A 113 2.23 -1.41 -8.26
N HIS A 114 1.88 -0.27 -7.66
CA HIS A 114 2.88 0.65 -7.14
C HIS A 114 2.39 1.42 -5.90
N ILE A 115 3.34 1.80 -5.05
CA ILE A 115 3.12 2.66 -3.88
C ILE A 115 4.23 3.71 -3.85
N LEU A 116 3.85 4.98 -3.91
CA LEU A 116 4.74 6.12 -3.74
C LEU A 116 4.69 6.59 -2.28
N PHE A 117 5.85 6.80 -1.67
CA PHE A 117 5.95 7.22 -0.28
C PHE A 117 7.26 7.96 0.02
N THR A 118 7.32 8.57 1.20
CA THR A 118 8.56 9.02 1.82
C THR A 118 8.73 8.31 3.16
N ALA A 119 9.97 8.20 3.64
CA ALA A 119 10.23 7.70 4.99
C ALA A 119 11.54 8.27 5.53
N PRO A 120 11.70 8.40 6.85
CA PRO A 120 12.96 8.79 7.43
C PRO A 120 14.04 7.71 7.21
N PRO A 121 15.35 8.07 7.26
CA PRO A 121 16.43 7.16 6.90
C PRO A 121 16.45 5.84 7.68
N ASP A 122 16.14 5.87 8.97
CA ASP A 122 16.08 4.70 9.85
C ASP A 122 14.94 3.74 9.47
N VAL A 123 13.80 4.27 9.01
CA VAL A 123 12.71 3.46 8.47
C VAL A 123 13.10 2.88 7.11
N MET A 124 13.77 3.65 6.26
CA MET A 124 14.28 3.13 4.98
C MET A 124 15.31 2.01 5.16
N ASP A 125 16.14 2.08 6.20
CA ASP A 125 17.11 1.03 6.55
C ASP A 125 16.40 -0.29 6.92
N ARG A 126 15.13 -0.24 7.37
CA ARG A 126 14.27 -1.41 7.56
C ARG A 126 13.56 -1.84 6.28
N ILE A 127 13.03 -0.90 5.50
CA ILE A 127 12.24 -1.19 4.30
C ILE A 127 13.07 -1.85 3.21
N ILE A 128 14.29 -1.36 2.94
CA ILE A 128 15.12 -1.86 1.83
C ILE A 128 15.41 -3.37 1.93
N PRO A 129 15.95 -3.90 3.05
CA PRO A 129 16.21 -5.33 3.14
C PRO A 129 14.93 -6.18 3.12
N ALA A 130 13.84 -5.71 3.75
CA ALA A 130 12.56 -6.40 3.75
C ALA A 130 11.94 -6.47 2.34
N ALA A 131 12.04 -5.39 1.56
CA ALA A 131 11.56 -5.32 0.18
C ALA A 131 12.30 -6.33 -0.71
N ILE A 132 13.63 -6.42 -0.58
CA ILE A 132 14.42 -7.42 -1.30
C ILE A 132 13.97 -8.84 -0.94
N ALA A 133 13.80 -9.14 0.34
CA ALA A 133 13.34 -10.46 0.80
C ALA A 133 11.91 -10.79 0.35
N SER A 134 11.10 -9.78 0.08
CA SER A 134 9.71 -9.91 -0.35
C SER A 134 9.51 -9.81 -1.85
N GLU A 135 10.59 -9.74 -2.64
CA GLU A 135 10.55 -9.57 -4.10
C GLU A 135 9.79 -8.29 -4.53
N VAL A 136 9.97 -7.21 -3.77
CA VAL A 136 9.44 -5.87 -4.06
C VAL A 136 10.57 -4.99 -4.57
N GLY A 137 10.38 -4.42 -5.76
CA GLY A 137 11.29 -3.45 -6.34
C GLY A 137 11.15 -2.09 -5.68
N LEU A 138 12.27 -1.37 -5.52
CA LEU A 138 12.28 0.02 -5.04
C LEU A 138 13.01 0.93 -6.01
N ILE A 139 12.35 1.99 -6.46
CA ILE A 139 12.94 3.09 -7.22
C ILE A 139 12.98 4.33 -6.33
N PHE A 140 14.04 5.13 -6.47
CA PHE A 140 14.24 6.36 -5.69
C PHE A 140 14.31 7.55 -6.63
N ASN A 141 13.32 8.44 -6.55
CA ASN A 141 13.18 9.59 -7.43
C ASN A 141 13.02 10.86 -6.60
N GLU A 142 13.96 11.82 -6.73
CA GLU A 142 13.86 13.20 -6.24
C GLU A 142 13.19 13.39 -4.85
N GLY A 143 13.58 12.59 -3.87
CA GLY A 143 13.07 12.69 -2.50
C GLY A 143 11.93 11.73 -2.15
N TYR A 144 11.52 10.88 -3.07
CA TYR A 144 10.50 9.85 -2.89
C TYR A 144 11.07 8.44 -3.15
N ALA A 145 10.42 7.46 -2.54
CA ALA A 145 10.59 6.05 -2.85
C ALA A 145 9.31 5.52 -3.48
N GLU A 146 9.46 4.67 -4.49
CA GLU A 146 8.35 4.03 -5.17
C GLU A 146 8.57 2.52 -5.14
N ALA A 147 7.63 1.81 -4.53
CA ALA A 147 7.62 0.36 -4.44
C ALA A 147 6.79 -0.23 -5.57
N PHE A 148 7.28 -1.30 -6.20
CA PHE A 148 6.60 -2.02 -7.28
C PHE A 148 6.65 -3.52 -7.03
N ALA A 149 5.63 -4.24 -7.47
CA ALA A 149 5.58 -5.69 -7.40
C ALA A 149 4.93 -6.29 -8.65
N ASP A 150 5.41 -7.45 -9.08
CA ASP A 150 4.78 -8.22 -10.16
C ASP A 150 3.48 -8.91 -9.68
N HIS A 151 3.36 -9.14 -8.37
CA HIS A 151 2.24 -9.83 -7.73
C HIS A 151 1.86 -9.15 -6.43
N LEU A 152 0.56 -8.84 -6.23
CA LEU A 152 0.05 -8.19 -5.02
C LEU A 152 0.41 -8.91 -3.71
N PRO A 153 0.43 -10.26 -3.64
CA PRO A 153 0.90 -10.95 -2.44
C PRO A 153 2.34 -10.60 -2.00
N ASN A 154 3.19 -10.05 -2.88
CA ASN A 154 4.53 -9.60 -2.50
C ASN A 154 4.48 -8.32 -1.66
N PHE A 155 3.54 -7.40 -1.92
CA PHE A 155 3.32 -6.24 -1.04
C PHE A 155 2.80 -6.67 0.32
N HIS A 156 1.89 -7.65 0.36
CA HIS A 156 1.43 -8.22 1.62
C HIS A 156 2.57 -8.86 2.42
N ARG A 157 3.44 -9.64 1.78
CA ARG A 157 4.63 -10.24 2.44
C ARG A 157 5.57 -9.17 3.01
N LEU A 158 5.78 -8.07 2.27
CA LEU A 158 6.55 -6.94 2.75
C LEU A 158 5.90 -6.29 3.97
N ALA A 159 4.59 -6.02 3.92
CA ALA A 159 3.86 -5.43 5.04
C ALA A 159 4.01 -6.26 6.32
N ARG A 160 3.82 -7.58 6.23
CA ARG A 160 4.03 -8.51 7.36
C ARG A 160 5.46 -8.44 7.90
N SER A 161 6.45 -8.43 7.01
CA SER A 161 7.86 -8.32 7.41
C SER A 161 8.18 -7.00 8.10
N LEU A 162 7.53 -5.90 7.75
CA LEU A 162 7.74 -4.60 8.38
C LEU A 162 7.13 -4.51 9.77
N LEU A 163 6.01 -5.21 9.99
CA LEU A 163 5.28 -5.27 11.24
C LEU A 163 5.70 -6.46 12.13
N ASP A 164 6.75 -7.19 11.76
CA ASP A 164 7.25 -8.37 12.47
C ASP A 164 6.16 -9.46 12.69
N LEU A 165 5.26 -9.60 11.71
CA LEU A 165 4.18 -10.60 11.71
C LEU A 165 4.65 -11.94 11.13
N PRO A 166 4.11 -13.09 11.61
CA PRO A 166 4.52 -14.42 11.19
C PRO A 166 4.18 -14.79 9.75
#